data_AF-I3R3X2-F1
#
_entry.id   AF-I3R3X2-F1
#
_cell.length_a   1.000
_cell.length_b   1.000
_cell.length_c   1.000
_cell.angle_alpha   90.00
_cell.angle_beta   90.00
_cell.angle_gamma   90.00
#
_symmetry.space_group_name_H-M   'P 1'
#
loop_
_entity.id
_entity.type
_entity.pdbx_description
1 polymer ?
#
loop_
_entity_poly.entity_id
_entity_poly.type
_entity_poly.pdbx_seq_one_letter_code
_entity_poly.pdbx_strand_id
1 'polypeptide(L)'
;MFKNINEDRGQVGIGTLIVFIAMVLVAAIAAGVLVNTAGFLQATAQDAGQESVNKVTNRLDVVSTHGIVNDTGSELTVDSINLTVRLAAGSGSVSLEDTSIKYLSGETAQNLVYNNATTDANGADLGNVSKWKSGGGDAGLNSTEFTAHMLEDGDDTSFPVLNNQADRYEIVINTSVVEQNGKGITTGDTVKLDITSRSGGSTQVILTMPQQLAGKSDNNPVAL
;
A
#
# COMPACT_ATOMS: atom_id res chain seq x y z
N MET A 1 43.98 -73.60 42.54
CA MET A 1 43.85 -72.13 42.43
C MET A 1 43.16 -71.85 41.10
N PHE A 2 41.86 -71.58 41.12
CA PHE A 2 41.07 -71.36 39.91
C PHE A 2 41.38 -69.96 39.36
N LYS A 3 41.85 -69.91 38.11
CA LYS A 3 42.16 -68.66 37.40
C LYS A 3 40.84 -68.09 36.89
N ASN A 4 40.43 -66.92 37.38
CA ASN A 4 39.30 -66.16 36.85
C ASN A 4 39.67 -65.65 35.45
N ILE A 5 39.32 -66.42 34.41
CA ILE A 5 39.49 -66.03 33.01
C ILE A 5 38.07 -65.79 32.49
N ASN A 6 37.47 -64.59 32.71
CA ASN A 6 36.33 -64.09 31.91
C ASN A 6 35.77 -62.70 32.29
N GLU A 7 36.32 -61.95 33.26
CA GLU A 7 35.73 -60.65 33.64
C GLU A 7 36.04 -59.51 32.63
N ASP A 8 37.22 -59.49 31.99
CA ASP A 8 37.62 -58.39 31.10
C ASP A 8 36.82 -58.30 29.79
N ARG A 9 36.34 -59.43 29.25
CA ARG A 9 35.60 -59.44 27.98
C ARG A 9 34.17 -58.92 28.13
N GLY A 10 33.54 -59.18 29.28
CA GLY A 10 32.22 -58.62 29.61
C GLY A 10 32.26 -57.11 29.83
N GLN A 11 33.34 -56.61 30.45
CA GLN A 11 33.53 -55.19 30.71
C GLN A 11 33.73 -54.37 29.41
N VAL A 12 34.51 -54.88 28.45
CA VAL A 12 34.68 -54.22 27.14
C VAL A 12 33.35 -54.18 26.37
N GLY A 13 32.58 -55.27 26.37
CA GLY A 13 31.27 -55.34 25.72
C GLY A 13 30.26 -54.32 26.27
N ILE A 14 30.20 -54.19 27.60
CA ILE A 14 29.35 -53.18 28.26
C ILE A 14 29.79 -51.77 27.88
N GLY A 15 31.10 -51.49 27.83
CA GLY A 15 31.64 -50.20 27.39
C GLY A 15 31.20 -49.83 25.96
N THR A 16 31.23 -50.78 25.03
CA THR A 16 30.78 -50.54 23.65
C THR A 16 29.28 -50.28 23.54
N LEU A 17 28.45 -50.97 24.33
CA LEU A 17 27.00 -50.74 24.35
C LEU A 17 26.64 -49.35 24.92
N ILE A 18 27.35 -48.89 25.94
CA ILE A 18 27.15 -47.56 26.53
C ILE A 18 27.46 -46.47 25.49
N VAL A 19 28.59 -46.58 24.80
CA VAL A 19 28.97 -45.61 23.74
C VAL A 19 27.98 -45.63 22.59
N PHE A 20 27.49 -46.82 22.20
CA PHE A 20 26.50 -46.96 21.15
C PHE A 20 25.20 -46.23 21.50
N ILE A 21 24.67 -46.44 22.71
CA ILE A 21 23.45 -45.75 23.17
C ILE A 21 23.70 -44.24 23.26
N ALA A 22 24.84 -43.80 23.80
CA ALA A 22 25.17 -42.38 23.89
C ALA A 22 25.24 -41.72 22.51
N MET A 23 25.86 -42.37 21.53
CA MET A 23 25.94 -41.86 20.15
C MET A 23 24.56 -41.75 19.51
N VAL A 24 23.70 -42.75 19.70
CA VAL A 24 22.33 -42.74 19.18
C VAL A 24 21.52 -41.59 19.80
N LEU A 25 21.67 -41.33 21.10
CA LEU A 25 20.98 -40.22 21.77
C LEU A 25 21.46 -38.85 21.26
N VAL A 26 22.77 -38.66 21.10
CA VAL A 26 23.31 -37.41 20.53
C VAL A 26 22.85 -37.23 19.08
N ALA A 27 22.87 -38.29 18.27
CA ALA A 27 22.39 -38.24 16.89
C ALA A 27 20.88 -37.90 16.84
N ALA A 28 20.07 -38.44 17.74
CA ALA A 28 18.64 -38.13 17.82
C ALA A 28 18.38 -36.66 18.18
N ILE A 29 19.12 -36.10 19.14
CA ILE A 29 19.01 -34.68 19.50
C ILE A 29 19.47 -33.79 18.33
N ALA A 30 20.62 -34.12 17.72
CA ALA A 30 21.13 -33.39 16.56
C ALA A 30 20.15 -33.39 15.39
N ALA A 31 19.54 -34.55 15.08
CA ALA A 31 18.50 -34.66 14.07
C ALA A 31 17.26 -33.83 14.41
N GLY A 32 16.83 -33.83 15.68
CA GLY A 32 15.72 -33.01 16.15
C GLY A 32 15.96 -31.51 15.95
N VAL A 33 17.18 -31.03 16.26
CA VAL A 33 17.58 -29.64 16.01
C VAL A 33 17.58 -29.33 14.52
N LEU A 34 18.17 -30.21 13.69
CA LEU A 34 18.23 -30.02 12.23
C LEU A 34 16.82 -29.92 11.61
N VAL A 35 15.89 -30.77 12.02
CA VAL A 35 14.50 -30.75 11.54
C VAL A 35 13.79 -29.47 11.98
N ASN A 36 13.97 -29.03 13.22
CA ASN A 36 13.37 -27.79 13.73
C ASN A 36 13.91 -26.56 12.97
N THR A 37 15.24 -26.48 12.78
CA THR A 37 15.84 -25.41 11.98
C THR A 37 15.35 -25.45 10.53
N ALA A 38 15.24 -26.63 9.91
CA ALA A 38 14.69 -26.76 8.57
C ALA A 38 13.23 -26.29 8.48
N GLY A 39 12.40 -26.63 9.47
CA GLY A 39 11.01 -26.16 9.56
C GLY A 39 10.90 -24.65 9.70
N PHE A 40 11.72 -24.04 10.57
CA PHE A 40 11.77 -22.59 10.73
C PHE A 40 12.20 -21.87 9.44
N LEU A 41 13.26 -22.37 8.78
CA LEU A 41 13.73 -21.82 7.52
C LEU A 41 12.70 -21.98 6.39
N GLN A 42 11.97 -23.10 6.38
CA GLN A 42 10.90 -23.33 5.41
C GLN A 42 9.75 -22.34 5.60
N ALA A 43 9.26 -22.15 6.83
CA ALA A 43 8.21 -21.18 7.12
C ALA A 43 8.66 -19.76 6.74
N THR A 44 9.87 -19.37 7.12
CA THR A 44 10.44 -18.06 6.77
C THR A 44 10.56 -17.88 5.25
N ALA A 45 10.97 -18.92 4.51
CA ALA A 45 11.07 -18.88 3.05
C ALA A 45 9.70 -18.78 2.38
N GLN A 46 8.67 -19.43 2.94
CA GLN A 46 7.30 -19.34 2.47
C GLN A 46 6.73 -17.93 2.68
N ASP A 47 6.90 -17.36 3.88
CA ASP A 47 6.45 -16.01 4.21
C ASP A 47 7.13 -14.97 3.31
N ALA A 48 8.46 -15.05 3.16
CA ALA A 48 9.20 -14.15 2.26
C ALA A 48 8.79 -14.32 0.80
N GLY A 49 8.47 -15.55 0.38
CA GLY A 49 7.94 -15.84 -0.95
C GLY A 49 6.57 -15.19 -1.16
N GLN A 50 5.66 -15.32 -0.20
CA GLN A 50 4.33 -14.73 -0.27
C GLN A 50 4.39 -13.19 -0.27
N GLU A 51 5.22 -12.59 0.59
CA GLU A 51 5.44 -11.14 0.62
C GLU A 51 6.03 -10.63 -0.71
N SER A 52 6.93 -11.40 -1.32
CA SER A 52 7.52 -11.05 -2.63
C SER A 52 6.48 -11.10 -3.75
N VAL A 53 5.60 -12.09 -3.73
CA VAL A 53 4.48 -12.17 -4.68
C VAL A 53 3.54 -10.99 -4.46
N ASN A 54 3.09 -10.79 -3.22
CA ASN A 54 2.20 -9.68 -2.84
C ASN A 54 2.76 -8.32 -3.25
N LYS A 55 4.07 -8.09 -3.11
CA LYS A 55 4.70 -6.83 -3.51
C LYS A 55 4.59 -6.53 -5.01
N VAL A 56 4.58 -7.56 -5.85
CA VAL A 56 4.55 -7.40 -7.32
C VAL A 56 3.11 -7.44 -7.85
N THR A 57 2.24 -8.25 -7.23
CA THR A 57 0.86 -8.44 -7.65
C THR A 57 -0.08 -7.40 -7.04
N ASN A 58 0.10 -7.06 -5.76
CA ASN A 58 -0.84 -6.21 -5.02
C ASN A 58 -0.50 -4.74 -5.21
N ARG A 59 -0.94 -4.20 -6.35
CA ARG A 59 -0.85 -2.79 -6.70
C ARG A 59 -2.19 -2.30 -7.25
N LEU A 60 -2.34 -0.98 -7.22
CA LEU A 60 -3.49 -0.30 -7.81
C LEU A 60 -3.19 0.03 -9.27
N ASP A 61 -4.16 -0.19 -10.13
CA ASP A 61 -4.15 0.23 -11.53
C ASP A 61 -4.99 1.50 -11.68
N VAL A 62 -4.46 2.50 -12.38
CA VAL A 62 -5.14 3.79 -12.57
C VAL A 62 -5.79 3.78 -13.95
N VAL A 63 -7.12 3.88 -13.97
CA VAL A 63 -7.92 3.71 -15.19
C VAL A 63 -8.15 5.05 -15.89
N SER A 64 -8.41 6.09 -15.11
CA SER A 64 -8.74 7.42 -15.62
C SER A 64 -8.27 8.49 -14.68
N THR A 65 -7.87 9.62 -15.24
CA THR A 65 -7.37 10.80 -14.55
C THR A 65 -8.09 12.01 -15.08
N HIS A 66 -8.67 12.81 -14.19
CA HIS A 66 -9.28 14.08 -14.56
C HIS A 66 -9.00 15.12 -13.49
N GLY A 67 -8.93 16.38 -13.91
CA GLY A 67 -8.77 17.53 -13.03
C GLY A 67 -10.02 18.39 -13.02
N ILE A 68 -10.31 19.00 -11.89
CA ILE A 68 -11.37 19.99 -11.72
C ILE A 68 -10.74 21.38 -11.77
N VAL A 69 -11.21 22.20 -12.70
CA VAL A 69 -10.77 23.59 -12.86
C VAL A 69 -11.46 24.46 -11.82
N ASN A 70 -10.71 25.36 -11.19
CA ASN A 70 -11.24 26.42 -10.34
C ASN A 70 -11.04 27.77 -11.03
N ASP A 71 -12.11 28.57 -11.09
CA ASP A 71 -12.04 29.96 -11.54
C ASP A 71 -11.94 30.89 -10.33
N THR A 72 -10.71 31.23 -9.95
CA THR A 72 -10.46 32.21 -8.88
C THR A 72 -10.57 33.67 -9.38
N GLY A 73 -11.14 33.90 -10.58
CA GLY A 73 -11.46 35.22 -11.13
C GLY A 73 -10.27 36.01 -11.71
N SER A 74 -9.05 35.47 -11.65
CA SER A 74 -7.85 36.08 -12.27
C SER A 74 -7.13 35.13 -13.24
N GLU A 75 -7.13 33.83 -12.97
CA GLU A 75 -6.51 32.77 -13.78
C GLU A 75 -7.33 31.48 -13.63
N LEU A 76 -7.37 30.67 -14.70
CA LEU A 76 -7.93 29.32 -14.65
C LEU A 76 -6.83 28.36 -14.20
N THR A 77 -7.03 27.69 -13.07
CA THR A 77 -6.08 26.72 -12.50
C THR A 77 -6.77 25.41 -12.20
N VAL A 78 -6.01 24.32 -12.10
CA VAL A 78 -6.54 23.01 -11.69
C VAL A 78 -6.49 22.93 -10.18
N ASP A 79 -7.64 22.86 -9.51
CA ASP A 79 -7.72 22.84 -8.04
C ASP A 79 -7.67 21.43 -7.48
N SER A 80 -8.34 20.48 -8.11
CA SER A 80 -8.40 19.09 -7.63
C SER A 80 -8.06 18.11 -8.74
N ILE A 81 -7.34 17.04 -8.40
CA ILE A 81 -7.02 15.93 -9.28
C ILE A 81 -7.76 14.71 -8.77
N ASN A 82 -8.54 14.09 -9.64
CA ASN A 82 -9.30 12.88 -9.38
C ASN A 82 -8.70 11.72 -10.19
N LEU A 83 -8.45 10.61 -9.52
CA LEU A 83 -7.90 9.39 -10.11
C LEU A 83 -8.86 8.24 -9.84
N THR A 84 -9.42 7.67 -10.89
CA THR A 84 -10.18 6.43 -10.78
C THR A 84 -9.21 5.26 -10.73
N VAL A 85 -9.17 4.57 -9.59
CA VAL A 85 -8.30 3.43 -9.34
C VAL A 85 -9.08 2.14 -9.21
N ARG A 86 -8.40 1.04 -9.50
CA ARG A 86 -8.88 -0.34 -9.31
C ARG A 86 -7.76 -1.25 -8.86
N LEU A 87 -8.10 -2.48 -8.47
CA LEU A 87 -7.10 -3.54 -8.32
C LEU A 87 -6.43 -3.86 -9.66
N ALA A 88 -5.11 -4.01 -9.67
CA ALA A 88 -4.41 -4.56 -10.82
C ALA A 88 -4.77 -6.05 -11.02
N ALA A 89 -4.69 -6.52 -12.26
CA ALA A 89 -4.98 -7.93 -12.56
C ALA A 89 -4.08 -8.87 -11.76
N GLY A 90 -4.69 -9.81 -11.02
CA GLY A 90 -3.98 -10.75 -10.14
C GLY A 90 -3.56 -10.16 -8.80
N SER A 91 -3.93 -8.91 -8.48
CA SER A 91 -3.85 -8.36 -7.14
C SER A 91 -4.83 -9.06 -6.21
N GLY A 92 -4.40 -9.31 -4.97
CA GLY A 92 -5.32 -9.53 -3.86
C GLY A 92 -5.99 -8.23 -3.42
N SER A 93 -6.47 -8.19 -2.18
CA SER A 93 -7.07 -7.00 -1.61
C SER A 93 -6.03 -5.90 -1.32
N VAL A 94 -6.43 -4.65 -1.52
CA VAL A 94 -5.62 -3.45 -1.23
C VAL A 94 -6.46 -2.45 -0.45
N SER A 95 -5.99 -2.07 0.73
CA SER A 95 -6.60 -1.01 1.53
C SER A 95 -6.05 0.35 1.11
N LEU A 96 -6.94 1.32 0.86
CA LEU A 96 -6.54 2.71 0.64
C LEU A 96 -6.10 3.41 1.93
N GLU A 97 -6.57 2.95 3.10
CA GLU A 97 -6.18 3.51 4.39
C GLU A 97 -4.67 3.39 4.66
N ASP A 98 -4.10 2.25 4.28
CA ASP A 98 -2.65 1.99 4.40
C ASP A 98 -1.87 2.36 3.12
N THR A 99 -2.50 3.05 2.18
CA THR A 99 -1.86 3.51 0.94
C THR A 99 -1.32 4.92 1.14
N SER A 100 -0.12 5.16 0.62
CA SER A 100 0.47 6.49 0.58
C SER A 100 0.68 6.95 -0.86
N ILE A 101 0.48 8.25 -1.10
CA ILE A 101 0.66 8.86 -2.41
C ILE A 101 1.72 9.94 -2.30
N LYS A 102 2.82 9.78 -3.01
CA LYS A 102 3.81 10.86 -3.12
C LYS A 102 3.40 11.77 -4.24
N TYR A 103 3.12 13.01 -3.89
CA TYR A 103 2.84 14.10 -4.80
C TYR A 103 4.14 14.85 -5.06
N LEU A 104 4.54 14.95 -6.33
CA LEU A 104 5.69 15.73 -6.77
C LEU A 104 5.28 16.68 -7.89
N SER A 105 5.45 17.96 -7.64
CA SER A 105 5.29 19.05 -8.59
C SER A 105 6.66 19.71 -8.83
N GLY A 106 6.70 20.72 -9.71
CA GLY A 106 7.92 21.51 -9.94
C GLY A 106 8.38 22.27 -8.70
N GLU A 107 7.45 22.65 -7.82
CA GLU A 107 7.72 23.51 -6.65
C GLU A 107 7.64 22.77 -5.30
N THR A 108 6.82 21.72 -5.21
CA THR A 108 6.57 21.01 -3.95
C THR A 108 6.67 19.49 -4.08
N ALA A 109 7.08 18.83 -3.00
CA ALA A 109 7.04 17.40 -2.85
C ALA A 109 6.42 17.07 -1.49
N GLN A 110 5.31 16.33 -1.48
CA GLN A 110 4.58 15.96 -0.27
C GLN A 110 4.19 14.48 -0.29
N ASN A 111 4.12 13.88 0.89
CA ASN A 111 3.56 12.53 1.04
C ASN A 111 2.14 12.67 1.59
N LEU A 112 1.17 12.18 0.83
CA LEU A 112 -0.24 12.22 1.17
C LEU A 112 -0.65 10.91 1.83
N VAL A 113 -1.38 11.01 2.93
CA VAL A 113 -2.00 9.88 3.64
C VAL A 113 -3.51 9.92 3.48
N TYR A 114 -4.15 8.76 3.56
CA TYR A 114 -5.60 8.67 3.46
C TYR A 114 -6.27 9.30 4.67
N ASN A 115 -7.29 10.13 4.42
CA ASN A 115 -8.19 10.62 5.45
C ASN A 115 -9.66 10.55 4.99
N ASN A 116 -10.50 9.96 5.83
CA ASN A 116 -11.95 9.88 5.64
C ASN A 116 -12.71 11.11 6.20
N ALA A 117 -12.02 12.22 6.46
CA ALA A 117 -12.65 13.42 7.02
C ALA A 117 -13.68 14.06 6.09
N THR A 118 -13.59 13.78 4.79
CA THR A 118 -14.39 14.42 3.74
C THR A 118 -15.32 13.45 3.03
N THR A 119 -15.43 12.21 3.49
CA THR A 119 -16.29 11.17 2.91
C THR A 119 -17.20 10.60 4.00
N ASP A 120 -18.40 10.19 3.63
CA ASP A 120 -19.28 9.47 4.55
C ASP A 120 -18.67 8.11 4.97
N ALA A 121 -19.28 7.43 5.93
CA ALA A 121 -18.75 6.16 6.46
C ALA A 121 -18.66 5.05 5.40
N ASN A 122 -19.41 5.17 4.30
CA ASN A 122 -19.43 4.21 3.20
C ASN A 122 -18.63 4.70 1.98
N GLY A 123 -18.12 5.92 1.98
CA GLY A 123 -17.45 6.52 0.83
C GLY A 123 -18.36 6.84 -0.36
N ALA A 124 -19.70 6.82 -0.20
CA ALA A 124 -20.66 7.08 -1.27
C ALA A 124 -20.67 8.55 -1.71
N ASP A 125 -20.51 9.46 -0.77
CA ASP A 125 -20.63 10.90 -0.99
C ASP A 125 -19.31 11.61 -0.68
N LEU A 126 -18.83 12.40 -1.64
CA LEU A 126 -17.69 13.30 -1.44
C LEU A 126 -18.19 14.62 -0.83
N GLY A 127 -17.79 14.87 0.41
CA GLY A 127 -17.96 16.14 1.12
C GLY A 127 -16.94 17.19 0.70
N ASN A 128 -16.79 18.24 1.50
CA ASN A 128 -15.89 19.35 1.15
C ASN A 128 -14.42 18.92 1.22
N VAL A 129 -13.73 18.88 0.08
CA VAL A 129 -12.30 18.59 -0.02
C VAL A 129 -11.40 19.83 0.09
N SER A 130 -11.98 21.02 0.01
CA SER A 130 -11.25 22.29 0.06
C SER A 130 -11.15 22.82 1.49
N LYS A 131 -9.93 22.95 2.03
CA LYS A 131 -9.68 23.62 3.31
C LYS A 131 -9.11 25.01 3.06
N TRP A 132 -9.99 25.96 2.77
CA TRP A 132 -9.61 27.36 2.74
C TRP A 132 -10.03 28.02 4.03
N LYS A 133 -9.04 28.33 4.88
CA LYS A 133 -9.26 28.93 6.19
C LYS A 133 -9.99 30.27 6.04
N SER A 134 -11.29 30.26 6.27
CA SER A 134 -11.99 31.42 6.82
C SER A 134 -13.16 30.96 7.70
N GLY A 135 -12.84 30.75 8.99
CA GLY A 135 -13.80 30.83 10.10
C GLY A 135 -14.96 29.83 10.10
N GLY A 136 -14.73 28.64 10.66
CA GLY A 136 -15.78 27.80 11.24
C GLY A 136 -15.86 26.38 10.68
N GLY A 137 -15.44 25.40 11.49
CA GLY A 137 -15.67 23.97 11.28
C GLY A 137 -14.56 23.26 10.51
N ASP A 138 -13.93 22.27 11.15
CA ASP A 138 -12.85 21.43 10.63
C ASP A 138 -13.29 20.46 9.52
N ALA A 139 -13.84 20.96 8.40
CA ALA A 139 -14.30 20.12 7.29
C ALA A 139 -13.52 20.40 5.99
N GLY A 140 -12.44 19.65 5.77
CA GLY A 140 -11.62 19.70 4.57
C GLY A 140 -10.27 19.00 4.73
N LEU A 141 -9.65 18.62 3.61
CA LEU A 141 -8.33 17.97 3.59
C LEU A 141 -7.22 18.91 4.03
N ASN A 142 -6.15 18.38 4.62
CA ASN A 142 -4.92 19.13 4.85
C ASN A 142 -3.90 18.95 3.70
N SER A 143 -2.75 19.62 3.76
CA SER A 143 -1.71 19.58 2.71
C SER A 143 -0.99 18.23 2.57
N THR A 144 -1.24 17.31 3.49
CA THR A 144 -0.65 15.97 3.58
C THR A 144 -1.70 14.87 3.50
N GLU A 145 -2.93 15.19 3.09
CA GLU A 145 -4.05 14.26 3.08
C GLU A 145 -4.67 14.15 1.70
N PHE A 146 -5.12 12.94 1.37
CA PHE A 146 -6.02 12.69 0.26
C PHE A 146 -7.27 11.98 0.77
N THR A 147 -8.36 12.07 0.01
CA THR A 147 -9.56 11.27 0.28
C THR A 147 -9.83 10.35 -0.90
N ALA A 148 -10.67 9.35 -0.68
CA ALA A 148 -11.18 8.52 -1.75
C ALA A 148 -12.66 8.32 -1.52
N HIS A 149 -13.44 8.23 -2.59
CA HIS A 149 -14.84 7.85 -2.52
C HIS A 149 -15.07 6.64 -3.43
N MET A 150 -16.04 5.81 -3.08
CA MET A 150 -16.41 4.67 -3.91
C MET A 150 -17.21 5.14 -5.12
N LEU A 151 -16.87 4.59 -6.29
CA LEU A 151 -17.65 4.74 -7.50
C LEU A 151 -18.47 3.47 -7.77
N GLU A 152 -17.84 2.32 -7.54
CA GLU A 152 -18.46 0.99 -7.66
C GLU A 152 -17.80 0.06 -6.65
N ASP A 153 -18.57 -0.53 -5.72
CA ASP A 153 -18.07 -1.41 -4.64
C ASP A 153 -18.85 -2.74 -4.56
N GLY A 154 -19.50 -3.11 -5.68
CA GLY A 154 -20.37 -4.29 -5.75
C GLY A 154 -21.38 -4.35 -4.59
N ASP A 155 -21.55 -5.54 -4.02
CA ASP A 155 -22.48 -5.80 -2.92
C ASP A 155 -21.81 -5.86 -1.53
N ASP A 156 -20.48 -5.65 -1.41
CA ASP A 156 -19.71 -6.03 -0.21
C ASP A 156 -19.45 -4.88 0.79
N THR A 157 -19.75 -3.62 0.46
CA THR A 157 -19.51 -2.46 1.37
C THR A 157 -18.12 -2.48 2.02
N SER A 158 -17.11 -2.87 1.25
CA SER A 158 -15.74 -3.12 1.71
C SER A 158 -14.88 -1.86 1.78
N PHE A 159 -15.44 -0.69 1.46
CA PHE A 159 -14.77 0.59 1.54
C PHE A 159 -14.07 0.82 2.91
N PRO A 160 -12.81 1.32 2.96
CA PRO A 160 -11.93 1.76 1.86
C PRO A 160 -10.97 0.66 1.36
N VAL A 161 -11.41 -0.61 1.34
CA VAL A 161 -10.63 -1.77 0.89
C VAL A 161 -11.16 -2.28 -0.43
N LEU A 162 -10.34 -2.21 -1.48
CA LEU A 162 -10.65 -2.88 -2.73
C LEU A 162 -10.37 -4.37 -2.57
N ASN A 163 -11.38 -5.21 -2.70
CA ASN A 163 -11.25 -6.65 -2.54
C ASN A 163 -11.65 -7.42 -3.81
N ASN A 164 -12.35 -6.77 -4.75
CA ASN A 164 -12.83 -7.34 -5.98
C ASN A 164 -12.30 -6.56 -7.20
N GLN A 165 -12.14 -7.27 -8.31
CA GLN A 165 -11.68 -6.71 -9.58
C GLN A 165 -12.70 -5.74 -10.19
N ALA A 166 -13.97 -5.83 -9.78
CA ALA A 166 -15.04 -4.90 -10.14
C ALA A 166 -14.91 -3.54 -9.43
N ASP A 167 -14.30 -3.49 -8.25
CA ASP A 167 -14.29 -2.29 -7.41
C ASP A 167 -13.56 -1.14 -8.10
N ARG A 168 -14.16 0.04 -8.07
CA ARG A 168 -13.63 1.30 -8.60
C ARG A 168 -13.79 2.36 -7.54
N TYR A 169 -12.67 2.88 -7.05
CA TYR A 169 -12.67 4.02 -6.13
C TYR A 169 -12.05 5.21 -6.85
N GLU A 170 -12.55 6.41 -6.56
CA GLU A 170 -11.99 7.65 -7.05
C GLU A 170 -11.22 8.34 -5.92
N ILE A 171 -9.91 8.46 -6.09
CA ILE A 171 -9.01 9.19 -5.22
C ILE A 171 -9.06 10.66 -5.60
N VAL A 172 -9.28 11.53 -4.62
CA VAL A 172 -9.35 12.98 -4.80
C VAL A 172 -8.23 13.65 -4.03
N ILE A 173 -7.41 14.40 -4.76
CA ILE A 173 -6.28 15.17 -4.25
C ILE A 173 -6.56 16.65 -4.49
N ASN A 174 -6.69 17.43 -3.42
CA ASN A 174 -6.83 18.87 -3.54
C ASN A 174 -5.45 19.53 -3.66
N THR A 175 -5.13 20.02 -4.85
CA THR A 175 -3.83 20.59 -5.18
C THR A 175 -3.65 22.00 -4.64
N SER A 176 -4.71 22.80 -4.49
CA SER A 176 -4.58 24.14 -3.90
C SER A 176 -4.19 24.12 -2.43
N VAL A 177 -4.63 23.08 -1.71
CA VAL A 177 -4.26 22.81 -0.32
C VAL A 177 -2.86 22.16 -0.23
N VAL A 178 -2.54 21.20 -1.09
CA VAL A 178 -1.23 20.51 -1.10
C VAL A 178 -0.09 21.48 -1.45
N GLU A 179 -0.28 22.33 -2.46
CA GLU A 179 0.68 23.36 -2.88
C GLU A 179 0.72 24.56 -1.90
N GLN A 180 -0.25 24.67 -0.98
CA GLN A 180 -0.41 25.79 -0.05
C GLN A 180 -0.46 27.17 -0.73
N ASN A 181 -0.80 27.22 -2.02
CA ASN A 181 -0.82 28.44 -2.82
C ASN A 181 -2.23 29.03 -2.94
N GLY A 182 -3.26 28.27 -2.53
CA GLY A 182 -4.65 28.69 -2.70
C GLY A 182 -5.01 28.94 -4.18
N LYS A 183 -4.40 28.23 -5.12
CA LYS A 183 -4.80 28.33 -6.53
C LYS A 183 -4.82 26.97 -7.19
N GLY A 184 -4.03 26.03 -6.69
CA GLY A 184 -3.79 24.75 -7.34
C GLY A 184 -2.69 24.88 -8.38
N ILE A 185 -2.70 23.99 -9.36
CA ILE A 185 -1.62 23.87 -10.35
C ILE A 185 -1.95 24.71 -11.58
N THR A 186 -0.92 25.35 -12.15
CA THR A 186 -1.10 26.18 -13.34
C THR A 186 -1.11 25.36 -14.62
N THR A 187 -1.66 25.92 -15.68
CA THR A 187 -1.69 25.29 -17.00
C THR A 187 -0.29 25.06 -17.56
N GLY A 188 -0.02 23.87 -18.09
CA GLY A 188 1.28 23.49 -18.65
C GLY A 188 2.26 22.87 -17.66
N ASP A 189 1.96 22.84 -16.37
CA ASP A 189 2.78 22.15 -15.36
C ASP A 189 2.66 20.62 -15.48
N THR A 190 3.58 19.90 -14.85
CA THR A 190 3.57 18.44 -14.77
C THR A 190 3.62 18.00 -13.32
N VAL A 191 2.76 17.08 -12.94
CA VAL A 191 2.72 16.45 -11.63
C VAL A 191 2.99 14.97 -11.74
N LYS A 192 3.80 14.44 -10.82
CA LYS A 192 4.05 13.02 -10.68
C LYS A 192 3.42 12.53 -9.38
N LEU A 193 2.66 11.45 -9.50
CA LEU A 193 2.01 10.77 -8.40
C LEU A 193 2.56 9.36 -8.29
N ASP A 194 3.25 9.05 -7.21
CA ASP A 194 3.68 7.69 -6.90
C ASP A 194 2.77 7.11 -5.81
N ILE A 195 1.86 6.24 -6.22
CA ILE A 195 0.95 5.53 -5.31
C ILE A 195 1.69 4.29 -4.81
N THR A 196 1.73 4.06 -3.51
CA THR A 196 2.35 2.88 -2.89
C THR A 196 1.38 2.22 -1.92
N SER A 197 1.01 0.97 -2.22
CA SER A 197 0.17 0.13 -1.35
C SER A 197 0.98 -0.39 -0.16
N ARG A 198 0.27 -0.87 0.88
CA ARG A 198 0.88 -1.48 2.07
C ARG A 198 1.85 -2.63 1.78
N SER A 199 1.54 -3.47 0.80
CA SER A 199 2.38 -4.59 0.36
C SER A 199 3.63 -4.14 -0.42
N GLY A 200 3.78 -2.84 -0.68
CA GLY A 200 4.90 -2.27 -1.41
C GLY A 200 4.73 -2.29 -2.93
N GLY A 201 3.54 -2.61 -3.42
CA GLY A 201 3.19 -2.43 -4.82
C GLY A 201 3.08 -0.94 -5.14
N SER A 202 3.83 -0.47 -6.13
CA SER A 202 3.85 0.94 -6.51
C SER A 202 3.40 1.14 -7.95
N THR A 203 2.63 2.20 -8.16
CA THR A 203 2.14 2.64 -9.45
C THR A 203 2.45 4.12 -9.60
N GLN A 204 3.14 4.47 -10.69
CA GLN A 204 3.50 5.85 -11.00
C GLN A 204 2.57 6.39 -12.06
N VAL A 205 2.04 7.60 -11.84
CA VAL A 205 1.21 8.33 -12.79
C VAL A 205 1.84 9.69 -13.00
N ILE A 206 2.03 10.07 -14.26
CA ILE A 206 2.52 11.40 -14.64
C ILE A 206 1.38 12.11 -15.34
N LEU A 207 0.97 13.24 -14.76
CA LEU A 207 -0.11 14.08 -15.25
C LEU A 207 0.51 15.35 -15.84
N THR A 208 0.10 15.72 -17.04
CA THR A 208 0.53 16.99 -17.65
C THR A 208 -0.68 17.86 -17.86
N MET A 209 -0.67 19.03 -17.23
CA MET A 209 -1.77 19.97 -17.29
C MET A 209 -1.83 20.56 -18.70
N PRO A 210 -3.03 20.73 -19.28
CA PRO A 210 -3.15 21.31 -20.61
C PRO A 210 -2.61 22.75 -20.61
N GLN A 211 -2.03 23.14 -21.75
CA GLN A 211 -1.41 24.45 -21.95
C GLN A 211 -2.41 25.61 -21.95
N GLN A 212 -3.70 25.33 -22.15
CA GLN A 212 -4.79 26.31 -22.20
C GLN A 212 -6.07 25.67 -21.67
N LEU A 213 -6.80 26.38 -20.80
CA LEU A 213 -8.13 25.98 -20.30
C LEU A 213 -9.26 26.73 -21.02
N ALA A 214 -9.05 27.04 -22.30
CA ALA A 214 -9.96 27.87 -23.08
C ALA A 214 -11.37 27.26 -23.17
N GLY A 215 -12.39 28.02 -22.77
CA GLY A 215 -13.80 27.62 -22.82
C GLY A 215 -14.26 26.75 -21.64
N LYS A 216 -13.44 26.56 -20.61
CA LYS A 216 -13.82 25.88 -19.37
C LYS A 216 -14.23 26.91 -18.32
N SER A 217 -15.37 26.68 -17.67
CA SER A 217 -15.81 27.41 -16.47
C SER A 217 -15.42 26.66 -15.20
N ASP A 218 -15.64 27.30 -14.05
CA ASP A 218 -15.49 26.69 -12.73
C ASP A 218 -16.14 25.30 -12.65
N ASN A 219 -15.46 24.40 -11.94
CA ASN A 219 -15.85 23.01 -11.70
C ASN A 219 -16.01 22.13 -12.95
N ASN A 220 -15.45 22.54 -14.11
CA ASN A 220 -15.44 21.65 -15.28
C ASN A 220 -14.35 20.58 -15.17
N PRO A 221 -14.69 19.32 -15.53
CA PRO A 221 -13.68 18.28 -15.68
C PRO A 221 -12.82 18.54 -16.91
N VAL A 222 -11.53 18.31 -16.74
CA VAL A 222 -10.49 18.37 -17.77
C VAL A 222 -9.71 17.07 -17.74
N ALA A 223 -9.57 16.43 -18.90
CA ALA A 223 -8.74 15.24 -19.01
C ALA A 223 -7.26 15.63 -18.83
N LEU A 224 -6.55 14.85 -18.01
CA LEU A 224 -5.13 15.04 -17.66
C LEU A 224 -4.32 13.82 -18.10
#